data_AF-A0A8A3PFW1-F1
#
_entry.id   AF-A0A8A3PFW1-F1
#
_cell.length_a   1.000
_cell.length_b   1.000
_cell.length_c   1.000
_cell.angle_alpha   90.00
_cell.angle_beta   90.00
_cell.angle_gamma   90.00
#
_symmetry.space_group_name_H-M   'P 1'
#
loop_
_entity.id
_entity.type
_entity.pdbx_description
1 polymer ?
#
loop_
_entity_poly.entity_id
_entity_poly.type
_entity_poly.pdbx_seq_one_letter_code
_entity_poly.pdbx_strand_id
1 'polypeptide(L)' 'MPLVPKSSYYDKNYRQSAALIRARRPYLVKNALTGAGIFVFALGVFAFTIRAVSQDDFEDVKVPDAPAKRDS' A
#
# COMPACT_ATOMS: atom_id res chain seq x y z
N MET A 1 34.77 2.24 38.11
CA MET A 1 34.18 1.14 37.31
C MET A 1 34.27 1.55 35.84
N PRO A 2 34.94 0.80 34.95
CA PRO A 2 35.00 1.18 33.54
C PRO A 2 33.60 1.11 32.93
N LEU A 3 33.19 2.15 32.20
CA LEU A 3 31.91 2.21 31.50
C LEU A 3 31.96 1.23 30.34
N VAL A 4 31.38 0.04 30.51
CA VAL A 4 31.15 -0.90 29.41
C VAL A 4 30.22 -0.19 28.41
N PRO A 5 30.64 0.07 27.16
CA PRO A 5 29.77 0.70 26.18
C PRO A 5 28.54 -0.21 25.99
N LYS A 6 27.35 0.33 26.28
CA LYS A 6 26.09 -0.41 26.15
C LYS A 6 26.01 -0.91 24.70
N SER A 7 25.98 -2.23 24.51
CA SER A 7 25.83 -2.86 23.20
C SER A 7 24.42 -2.58 22.65
N SER A 8 24.26 -1.41 22.04
CA SER A 8 23.02 -0.99 21.40
C SER A 8 22.91 -1.62 20.01
N TYR A 9 21.68 -1.92 19.59
CA TYR A 9 21.36 -2.38 18.24
C TYR A 9 21.68 -1.33 17.15
N TYR A 10 21.96 -0.11 17.57
CA TYR A 10 22.36 1.01 16.72
C TYR A 10 23.71 1.56 17.18
N ASP A 11 24.55 1.91 16.21
CA ASP A 11 25.82 2.60 16.44
C ASP A 11 25.58 4.08 16.82
N LYS A 12 26.63 4.78 17.26
CA LYS A 12 26.63 6.21 17.64
C LYS A 12 26.08 7.15 16.55
N ASN A 13 26.08 6.71 15.30
CA ASN A 13 25.55 7.44 14.14
C ASN A 13 24.13 6.97 13.74
N TYR A 14 23.40 6.30 14.62
CA TYR A 14 22.06 5.71 14.36
C TYR A 14 22.02 4.68 13.22
N ARG A 15 23.18 4.14 12.83
CA ARG A 15 23.26 3.07 11.83
C ARG A 15 23.01 1.72 12.49
N GLN A 16 22.37 0.81 11.78
CA GLN A 16 22.17 -0.55 12.27
C GLN A 16 23.51 -1.23 12.51
N SER A 17 23.68 -1.86 13.68
CA SER A 17 24.90 -2.61 13.98
C SER A 17 25.02 -3.85 13.08
N ALA A 18 26.24 -4.34 12.88
CA ALA A 18 26.49 -5.55 12.09
C ALA A 18 25.73 -6.78 12.62
N ALA A 19 25.55 -6.85 13.95
CA ALA A 19 24.77 -7.89 14.61
C ALA A 19 23.28 -7.83 14.22
N LEU A 20 22.70 -6.63 14.16
CA LEU A 20 21.30 -6.43 13.78
C LEU A 20 21.05 -6.77 12.31
N ILE A 21 21.97 -6.37 11.42
CA ILE A 21 21.87 -6.68 9.99
C ILE A 21 21.88 -8.20 9.78
N ARG A 22 22.79 -8.93 10.44
CA ARG A 22 22.85 -10.39 10.34
C ARG A 22 21.56 -11.05 10.83
N ALA A 23 21.00 -10.58 11.94
CA ALA A 23 19.75 -11.10 12.48
C ALA A 23 18.56 -10.90 11.52
N ARG A 24 18.57 -9.84 10.69
CA ARG A 24 17.49 -9.52 9.75
C ARG A 24 17.64 -10.10 8.35
N ARG A 25 18.84 -10.53 7.95
CA ARG A 25 19.12 -11.16 6.65
C ARG A 25 18.08 -12.22 6.23
N PRO A 26 17.66 -13.17 7.08
CA PRO A 26 16.73 -14.22 6.63
C PRO A 26 15.30 -13.73 6.38
N TYR A 27 14.90 -12.60 6.97
CA TYR A 27 13.54 -12.06 6.86
C TYR A 27 13.40 -11.01 5.77
N LEU A 28 14.49 -10.40 5.33
CA LEU A 28 14.45 -9.31 4.34
C LEU A 28 13.79 -9.77 3.04
N VAL A 29 14.23 -10.90 2.49
CA VAL A 29 13.68 -11.44 1.23
C VAL A 29 12.24 -11.91 1.41
N LYS A 30 11.97 -12.67 2.48
CA LYS A 30 10.63 -13.23 2.74
C LYS A 30 9.60 -12.12 2.92
N ASN A 31 9.92 -11.12 3.74
CA ASN A 31 9.03 -9.99 4.01
C ASN A 31 8.86 -9.10 2.78
N ALA A 32 9.93 -8.89 2.00
CA ALA A 32 9.83 -8.14 0.75
C ALA A 32 8.89 -8.84 -0.26
N LEU A 33 8.99 -10.17 -0.37
CA LEU A 33 8.14 -10.96 -1.25
C LEU A 33 6.69 -10.96 -0.78
N THR A 34 6.44 -11.14 0.52
CA THR A 34 5.09 -11.01 1.09
C THR A 34 4.52 -9.61 0.88
N GLY A 35 5.30 -8.57 1.13
CA GLY A 35 4.90 -7.18 0.91
C GLY A 35 4.58 -6.89 -0.55
N ALA A 36 5.42 -7.38 -1.48
CA ALA A 36 5.17 -7.26 -2.91
C ALA A 36 3.89 -7.99 -3.34
N GLY A 37 3.62 -9.18 -2.80
CA GLY A 37 2.39 -9.92 -3.06
C GLY A 37 1.15 -9.15 -2.62
N ILE A 38 1.16 -8.61 -1.39
CA ILE A 38 0.07 -7.77 -0.88
C ILE A 38 -0.12 -6.52 -1.75
N PHE A 39 0.99 -5.86 -2.13
CA PHE A 39 0.96 -4.66 -2.94
C PHE A 39 0.36 -4.90 -4.34
N VAL A 40 0.82 -5.95 -5.02
CA VAL A 40 0.29 -6.35 -6.33
C VAL A 40 -1.18 -6.73 -6.24
N PHE A 41 -1.58 -7.46 -5.19
CA PHE A 41 -2.98 -7.81 -4.99
C PHE A 41 -3.86 -6.57 -4.80
N ALA A 42 -3.46 -5.65 -3.91
CA ALA A 42 -4.21 -4.42 -3.66
C ALA A 42 -4.34 -3.54 -4.92
N LEU A 43 -3.24 -3.33 -5.64
CA LEU A 43 -3.26 -2.59 -6.91
C LEU A 43 -4.09 -3.31 -7.98
N GLY A 44 -4.01 -4.63 -8.04
CA GLY A 44 -4.80 -5.44 -8.97
C GLY A 44 -6.29 -5.29 -8.73
N VAL A 45 -6.74 -5.38 -7.46
CA VAL A 45 -8.14 -5.13 -7.10
C VAL A 45 -8.54 -3.70 -7.47
N PHE A 46 -7.74 -2.69 -7.11
CA PHE A 46 -8.04 -1.29 -7.42
C PHE A 46 -8.13 -1.00 -8.93
N ALA A 47 -7.19 -1.52 -9.72
CA ALA A 47 -7.22 -1.35 -11.17
C ALA A 47 -8.40 -2.13 -11.80
N PHE A 48 -8.67 -3.33 -11.30
CA PHE A 48 -9.80 -4.14 -11.75
C PHE A 48 -11.13 -3.44 -11.50
N THR A 49 -11.35 -2.87 -10.31
CA THR A 49 -12.62 -2.20 -9.99
C THR A 49 -12.88 -1.01 -10.90
N ILE A 50 -11.87 -0.18 -11.19
CA ILE A 50 -12.01 0.93 -12.15
C ILE A 50 -12.42 0.39 -13.53
N ARG A 51 -11.74 -0.65 -14.01
CA ARG A 51 -12.00 -1.23 -15.32
C ARG A 51 -13.37 -1.92 -15.40
N ALA A 52 -13.79 -2.61 -14.33
CA ALA A 52 -15.06 -3.30 -14.26
C ALA A 52 -16.24 -2.32 -14.23
N VAL A 53 -16.13 -1.24 -13.44
CA VAL A 53 -17.19 -0.20 -13.37
C VAL A 53 -17.27 0.61 -14.66
N SER A 54 -16.14 0.86 -15.33
CA SER A 54 -16.11 1.60 -16.61
C SER A 54 -16.83 0.90 -17.77
N GLN A 55 -17.23 -0.36 -17.61
CA GLN A 55 -17.94 -1.13 -18.65
C GLN A 55 -19.46 -1.11 -18.46
N ASP A 56 -19.96 -0.40 -17.46
CA ASP A 56 -21.40 -0.26 -17.25
C ASP A 56 -21.93 0.86 -18.17
N ASP A 57 -22.42 0.47 -19.34
CA ASP A 57 -23.12 1.36 -20.26
C ASP A 57 -24.56 1.51 -19.74
N PHE A 58 -24.87 2.66 -19.12
CA PHE A 58 -26.15 3.00 -18.48
C PHE A 58 -27.35 3.08 -19.45
N GLU A 59 -27.43 2.20 -20.44
CA GLU A 59 -28.44 2.19 -21.51
C GLU A 59 -29.86 1.90 -20.99
N ASP A 60 -29.98 1.24 -19.82
CA ASP A 60 -31.27 0.97 -19.19
C ASP A 60 -31.81 2.14 -18.35
N VAL A 61 -30.97 3.17 -18.10
CA VAL A 61 -31.33 4.36 -17.33
C VAL A 61 -32.09 5.33 -18.23
N LYS A 62 -33.41 5.30 -18.10
CA LYS A 62 -34.30 6.29 -18.73
C LYS A 62 -34.08 7.65 -18.09
N VAL A 63 -33.43 8.56 -18.81
CA VAL A 63 -33.29 9.96 -18.37
C VAL A 63 -34.68 10.62 -18.48
N PRO A 64 -35.25 11.13 -17.38
CA PRO A 64 -36.51 11.85 -17.46
C PRO A 64 -36.35 13.16 -18.25
N ASP A 65 -37.37 13.50 -19.04
CA ASP A 65 -37.38 14.72 -19.85
C ASP A 65 -37.13 15.97 -18.98
N ALA A 66 -36.53 16.99 -19.60
CA ALA A 66 -36.11 18.22 -18.94
C ALA A 66 -37.24 18.80 -18.06
N PRO A 67 -36.91 19.30 -16.85
CA PRO A 67 -37.93 19.79 -15.92
C PRO A 67 -38.76 20.88 -16.60
N ALA A 68 -40.09 20.73 -16.52
CA ALA A 68 -41.02 21.68 -17.09
C ALA A 68 -40.66 23.10 -16.61
N LYS A 69 -40.42 23.99 -17.58
CA LYS A 69 -40.13 25.39 -17.32
C LYS A 69 -41.33 25.96 -16.58
N ARG A 70 -41.12 26.37 -15.32
CA ARG A 70 -42.15 27.09 -14.57
C ARG A 70 -42.28 28.46 -15.21
N ASP A 71 -43.32 28.62 -16.02
CA ASP A 71 -43.73 29.92 -16.53
C ASP A 71 -44.29 30.73 -15.35
N SER A 72 -43.60 31.83 -15.05
CA SER A 72 -43.97 32.86 -14.06
C SER A 72 -44.95 33.86 -14.66
#